data_AF-A0A0G0YRL4-F1
#
_entry.id   AF-A0A0G0YRL4-F1
#
_cell.length_a   1.000
_cell.length_b   1.000
_cell.length_c   1.000
_cell.angle_alpha   90.00
_cell.angle_beta   90.00
_cell.angle_gamma   90.00
#
_symmetry.space_group_name_H-M   'P 1'
#
loop_
_entity.id
_entity.type
_entity.pdbx_description
1 polymer ?
#
loop_
_entity_poly.entity_id
_entity_poly.type
_entity_poly.pdbx_seq_one_letter_code
_entity_poly.pdbx_strand_id
1 'polypeptide(L)'
;MKTFDQKTVTERFARLPDGVKDIILSDVTTESIRALTEVAGLGEKDKKVCIEQITLASTGLSTTKDFKVFVTSELPIDPQKATALFEGVVQHIFNPVREALLLSLGTVADTNKPSANALPNEGVQGGLDPYRAQVQE
;
A
#
# COMPACT_ATOMS: atom_id res chain seq x y z
N MET A 1 10.43 17.04 8.28
CA MET A 1 10.84 15.63 8.11
C MET A 1 12.12 15.35 8.89
N LYS A 2 12.24 14.19 9.54
CA LYS A 2 13.53 13.71 10.07
C LYS A 2 14.36 13.19 8.89
N THR A 3 15.42 13.88 8.53
CA THR A 3 16.41 13.35 7.58
C THR A 3 17.21 12.28 8.29
N PHE A 4 17.13 11.03 7.83
CA PHE A 4 17.94 9.95 8.37
C PHE A 4 19.26 9.89 7.60
N ASP A 5 20.37 9.74 8.33
CA ASP A 5 21.68 9.61 7.71
C ASP A 5 21.74 8.31 6.89
N GLN A 6 22.39 8.35 5.72
CA GLN A 6 22.52 7.19 4.83
C GLN A 6 23.13 5.99 5.56
N LYS A 7 24.02 6.21 6.54
CA LYS A 7 24.54 5.13 7.39
C LYS A 7 23.46 4.44 8.20
N THR A 8 22.54 5.20 8.79
CA THR A 8 21.44 4.63 9.60
C THR A 8 20.50 3.78 8.74
N VAL A 9 20.21 4.22 7.51
CA VAL A 9 19.42 3.44 6.55
C VAL A 9 20.14 2.14 6.20
N THR A 10 21.43 2.22 5.91
CA THR A 10 22.25 1.05 5.54
C THR A 10 22.38 0.06 6.69
N GLU A 11 22.58 0.52 7.93
CA GLU A 11 22.63 -0.34 9.11
C GLU A 11 21.29 -1.05 9.37
N ARG A 12 20.17 -0.33 9.22
CA ARG A 12 18.84 -0.94 9.35
C ARG A 12 18.58 -1.96 8.26
N PHE A 13 18.94 -1.62 7.03
CA PHE A 13 18.83 -2.52 5.89
C PHE A 13 19.70 -3.77 6.09
N ALA A 14 20.94 -3.62 6.58
CA ALA A 14 21.84 -4.74 6.85
C ALA A 14 21.28 -5.72 7.90
N ARG A 15 20.51 -5.21 8.86
CA ARG A 15 19.83 -6.01 9.90
C ARG A 15 18.56 -6.72 9.43
N LEU A 16 18.07 -6.44 8.22
CA LEU A 16 16.90 -7.13 7.68
C LEU A 16 17.23 -8.58 7.32
N PRO A 17 16.23 -9.49 7.40
CA PRO A 17 16.36 -10.84 6.84
C PRO A 17 16.62 -10.79 5.33
N ASP A 18 17.37 -11.76 4.80
CA ASP A 18 17.72 -11.81 3.37
C ASP A 18 16.49 -11.85 2.46
N GLY A 19 15.43 -12.57 2.85
CA GLY A 19 14.17 -12.59 2.11
C GLY A 19 13.46 -11.23 2.04
N VAL A 20 13.69 -10.35 3.02
CA VAL A 20 13.14 -8.98 3.00
C VAL A 20 14.02 -8.06 2.17
N LYS A 21 15.35 -8.22 2.25
CA LYS A 21 16.31 -7.47 1.43
C LYS A 21 16.08 -7.74 -0.06
N ASP A 22 15.84 -9.00 -0.42
CA ASP A 22 15.58 -9.42 -1.79
C ASP A 22 14.33 -8.73 -2.37
N ILE A 23 13.23 -8.69 -1.61
CA ILE A 23 12.01 -7.98 -2.04
C ILE A 23 12.28 -6.48 -2.22
N ILE A 24 12.96 -5.84 -1.28
CA ILE A 24 13.23 -4.39 -1.36
C ILE A 24 14.13 -4.07 -2.56
N LEU A 25 15.12 -4.92 -2.86
CA LEU A 25 16.04 -4.76 -3.98
C LEU A 25 15.53 -5.36 -5.29
N SER A 26 14.37 -6.00 -5.28
CA SER A 26 13.82 -6.67 -6.45
C SER A 26 13.52 -5.68 -7.56
N ASP A 27 13.80 -6.09 -8.80
CA ASP A 27 13.36 -5.39 -10.01
C ASP A 27 11.85 -5.12 -9.99
N VAL A 28 11.05 -6.05 -9.43
CA VAL A 28 9.59 -5.89 -9.32
C VAL A 28 9.22 -4.68 -8.46
N THR A 29 9.91 -4.49 -7.33
CA THR A 29 9.70 -3.34 -6.44
C THR A 29 10.14 -2.06 -7.12
N THR A 30 11.32 -2.08 -7.75
CA THR A 30 11.88 -0.93 -8.47
C THR A 30 10.97 -0.49 -9.61
N GLU A 31 10.46 -1.44 -10.39
CA GLU A 31 9.53 -1.19 -11.50
C GLU A 31 8.16 -0.72 -11.00
N SER A 32 7.66 -1.28 -9.89
CA SER A 32 6.41 -0.82 -9.26
C SER A 32 6.52 0.63 -8.81
N ILE A 33 7.62 1.03 -8.16
CA ILE A 33 7.84 2.43 -7.76
C ILE A 33 7.92 3.33 -9.00
N ARG A 34 8.64 2.90 -10.03
CA ARG A 34 8.76 3.65 -11.28
C ARG A 34 7.39 3.86 -11.93
N ALA A 35 6.60 2.80 -12.08
CA ALA A 35 5.27 2.86 -12.70
C ALA A 35 4.31 3.75 -11.90
N LEU A 36 4.25 3.57 -10.58
CA LEU A 36 3.37 4.34 -9.71
C LEU A 36 3.73 5.83 -9.72
N THR A 37 5.02 6.16 -9.69
CA THR A 37 5.47 7.56 -9.71
C THR A 37 5.32 8.22 -11.08
N GLU A 38 5.39 7.45 -12.17
CA GLU A 38 5.12 7.92 -13.52
C GLU A 38 3.64 8.21 -13.76
N VAL A 39 2.75 7.30 -13.32
CA VAL A 39 1.29 7.50 -13.39
C VAL A 39 0.84 8.70 -12.55
N ALA A 40 1.47 8.93 -11.40
CA ALA A 40 1.21 10.10 -10.57
C ALA A 40 1.68 11.42 -11.21
N GLY A 41 2.54 11.37 -12.25
CA GLY A 41 3.08 12.55 -12.92
C GLY A 41 4.14 13.29 -12.09
N LEU A 42 4.86 12.57 -11.23
CA LEU A 42 5.87 13.17 -10.36
C LEU A 42 7.10 13.63 -11.14
N GLY A 43 7.62 14.81 -10.79
CA GLY A 43 8.90 15.30 -11.29
C GLY A 43 10.08 14.46 -10.78
N GLU A 44 11.24 14.53 -11.44
CA GLU A 44 12.40 13.70 -11.05
C GLU A 44 12.85 13.94 -9.59
N LYS A 45 12.75 15.18 -9.10
CA LYS A 45 13.01 15.53 -7.70
C LYS A 45 12.05 14.80 -6.76
N ASP A 46 10.76 14.91 -7.00
CA ASP A 46 9.73 14.29 -6.15
C ASP A 46 9.76 12.77 -6.23
N LYS A 47 10.10 12.21 -7.39
CA LYS A 47 10.38 10.78 -7.56
C LYS A 47 11.48 10.31 -6.62
N LYS A 48 12.63 11.01 -6.59
CA LYS A 48 13.75 10.67 -5.70
C LYS A 48 13.34 10.72 -4.23
N VAL A 49 12.63 11.77 -3.80
CA VAL A 49 12.17 11.88 -2.41
C VAL A 49 11.13 10.79 -2.09
N CYS A 50 10.23 10.46 -3.01
CA CYS A 50 9.25 9.40 -2.82
C CYS A 50 9.92 8.03 -2.66
N ILE A 51 10.91 7.69 -3.50
CA ILE A 51 11.71 6.47 -3.38
C ILE A 51 12.41 6.40 -2.02
N GLU A 52 12.99 7.51 -1.56
CA GLU A 52 13.65 7.57 -0.26
C GLU A 52 12.67 7.31 0.88
N GLN A 53 11.48 7.93 0.85
CA GLN A 53 10.46 7.71 1.87
C GLN A 53 9.91 6.27 1.87
N ILE A 54 9.74 5.67 0.69
CA ILE A 54 9.37 4.25 0.56
C ILE A 54 10.47 3.38 1.19
N THR A 55 11.73 3.67 0.93
CA THR A 55 12.86 2.92 1.49
C THR A 55 12.92 3.04 3.01
N LEU A 56 12.68 4.25 3.56
CA LEU A 56 12.62 4.47 5.01
C LEU A 56 11.47 3.71 5.66
N ALA A 57 10.30 3.67 5.02
CA ALA A 57 9.17 2.90 5.50
C ALA A 57 9.41 1.39 5.41
N SER A 58 10.00 0.91 4.32
CA SER A 58 10.34 -0.51 4.13
C SER A 58 11.44 -1.02 5.07
N THR A 59 12.35 -0.14 5.50
CA THR A 59 13.39 -0.45 6.51
C THR A 59 12.92 -0.27 7.96
N GLY A 60 11.67 0.18 8.17
CA GLY A 60 11.09 0.42 9.49
C GLY A 60 11.62 1.67 10.21
N LEU A 61 12.32 2.56 9.50
CA LEU A 61 12.76 3.87 10.01
C LEU A 61 11.64 4.91 9.97
N SER A 62 10.72 4.76 9.04
CA SER A 62 9.50 5.54 8.97
C SER A 62 8.26 4.63 9.01
N THR A 63 7.09 5.21 9.23
CA THR A 63 5.83 4.46 9.27
C THR A 63 5.02 4.70 8.00
N THR A 64 4.17 3.75 7.64
CA THR A 64 3.23 3.91 6.52
C THR A 64 2.33 5.13 6.70
N LYS A 65 2.01 5.52 7.95
CA LYS A 65 1.26 6.76 8.23
C LYS A 65 2.06 8.01 7.87
N ASP A 66 3.36 8.03 8.20
CA ASP A 66 4.25 9.13 7.88
C ASP A 66 4.38 9.29 6.35
N PHE A 67 4.51 8.17 5.64
CA PHE A 67 4.47 8.16 4.17
C PHE A 67 3.14 8.68 3.62
N LYS A 68 2.00 8.29 4.20
CA LYS A 68 0.69 8.81 3.78
C LYS A 68 0.65 10.33 3.89
N VAL A 69 1.05 10.87 5.04
CA VAL A 69 1.08 12.32 5.29
C VAL A 69 1.98 13.01 4.28
N PHE A 70 3.16 12.47 4.03
CA PHE A 70 4.09 12.99 3.02
C PHE A 70 3.45 13.04 1.62
N VAL A 71 2.85 11.94 1.16
CA VAL A 71 2.26 11.87 -0.19
C VAL A 71 1.03 12.78 -0.33
N THR A 72 0.24 12.98 0.73
CA THR A 72 -0.96 13.82 0.66
C THR A 72 -0.73 15.30 0.96
N SER A 73 0.39 15.64 1.62
CA SER A 73 0.61 17.00 2.13
C SER A 73 1.89 17.67 1.61
N GLU A 74 2.91 16.89 1.26
CA GLU A 74 4.22 17.42 0.84
C GLU A 74 4.43 17.28 -0.68
N LEU A 75 3.77 16.30 -1.33
CA LEU A 75 3.83 16.15 -2.78
C LEU A 75 2.89 17.16 -3.46
N PRO A 76 3.38 17.94 -4.45
CA PRO A 76 2.56 18.86 -5.22
C PRO A 76 1.77 18.12 -6.31
N ILE A 77 0.98 17.11 -5.93
CA ILE A 77 0.14 16.34 -6.84
C ILE A 77 -1.33 16.39 -6.40
N ASP A 78 -2.21 16.05 -7.33
CA ASP A 78 -3.64 16.00 -7.07
C ASP A 78 -3.97 15.00 -5.94
N PRO A 79 -4.85 15.34 -4.97
CA PRO A 79 -5.17 14.47 -3.84
C PRO A 79 -5.69 13.09 -4.26
N GLN A 80 -6.37 12.97 -5.41
CA GLN A 80 -6.80 11.66 -5.92
C GLN A 80 -5.59 10.82 -6.36
N LYS A 81 -4.61 11.45 -7.03
CA LYS A 81 -3.37 10.78 -7.44
C LYS A 81 -2.48 10.44 -6.24
N ALA A 82 -2.43 11.31 -5.24
CA ALA A 82 -1.73 11.05 -3.98
C ALA A 82 -2.30 9.81 -3.27
N THR A 83 -3.63 9.70 -3.23
CA THR A 83 -4.30 8.55 -2.63
C THR A 83 -4.01 7.27 -3.41
N ALA A 84 -4.14 7.30 -4.74
CA ALA A 84 -3.84 6.15 -5.61
C ALA A 84 -2.37 5.71 -5.51
N LEU A 85 -1.43 6.67 -5.45
CA LEU A 85 -0.01 6.41 -5.26
C LEU A 85 0.24 5.73 -3.91
N PHE A 86 -0.35 6.26 -2.84
CA PHE A 86 -0.23 5.69 -1.51
C PHE A 86 -0.77 4.24 -1.47
N GLU A 87 -1.97 4.01 -1.98
CA GLU A 87 -2.58 2.67 -2.01
C GLU A 87 -1.76 1.69 -2.86
N GLY A 88 -1.27 2.13 -4.03
CA GLY A 88 -0.41 1.31 -4.88
C GLY A 88 0.90 0.93 -4.19
N VAL A 89 1.56 1.87 -3.53
CA VAL A 89 2.79 1.58 -2.75
C VAL A 89 2.50 0.62 -1.61
N VAL A 90 1.40 0.80 -0.89
CA VAL A 90 1.01 -0.08 0.22
C VAL A 90 0.81 -1.51 -0.29
N GLN A 91 0.06 -1.68 -1.38
CA GLN A 91 -0.27 -2.99 -1.93
C GLN A 91 0.94 -3.69 -2.55
N HIS A 92 1.73 -3.00 -3.37
CA HIS A 92 2.80 -3.60 -4.15
C HIS A 92 4.16 -3.64 -3.44
N ILE A 93 4.35 -2.87 -2.37
CA ILE A 93 5.65 -2.75 -1.69
C ILE A 93 5.53 -3.04 -0.21
N PHE A 94 4.70 -2.31 0.53
CA PHE A 94 4.69 -2.47 2.00
C PHE A 94 4.06 -3.80 2.45
N ASN A 95 3.00 -4.27 1.81
CA ASN A 95 2.41 -5.57 2.11
C ASN A 95 3.41 -6.72 1.89
N PRO A 96 4.04 -6.90 0.71
CA PRO A 96 4.99 -7.99 0.51
C PRO A 96 6.22 -7.90 1.43
N VAL A 97 6.71 -6.69 1.73
CA VAL A 97 7.79 -6.49 2.71
C VAL A 97 7.35 -6.92 4.12
N ARG A 98 6.13 -6.59 4.54
CA ARG A 98 5.59 -7.03 5.85
C ARG A 98 5.39 -8.53 5.90
N GLU A 99 4.88 -9.15 4.84
CA GLU A 99 4.71 -10.60 4.77
C GLU A 99 6.06 -11.32 4.86
N ALA A 100 7.08 -10.86 4.12
CA ALA A 100 8.41 -11.43 4.23
C ALA A 100 9.05 -11.25 5.62
N LEU A 101 8.81 -10.11 6.28
CA LEU A 101 9.23 -9.89 7.66
C LEU A 101 8.54 -10.86 8.63
N LEU A 102 7.22 -11.05 8.50
CA LEU A 102 6.44 -11.97 9.34
C LEU A 102 6.89 -13.42 9.16
N LEU A 103 7.08 -13.84 7.90
CA LEU A 103 7.61 -15.16 7.55
C LEU A 103 9.02 -15.36 8.15
N SER A 104 9.90 -14.37 8.03
CA SER A 104 11.26 -14.43 8.57
C SER A 104 11.31 -14.46 10.10
N LEU A 105 10.32 -13.86 10.77
CA LEU A 105 10.18 -13.84 12.22
C LEU A 105 9.45 -15.09 12.76
N GLY A 106 9.11 -16.06 11.90
CA GLY A 106 8.39 -17.27 12.29
C GLY A 106 6.96 -17.01 12.78
N THR A 107 6.44 -15.81 12.53
CA THR A 107 5.06 -15.46 12.90
C THR A 107 4.19 -15.82 11.70
N VAL A 108 3.56 -17.00 11.75
CA VAL A 108 2.51 -17.37 10.80
C VAL A 108 1.35 -16.37 10.95
N ALA A 109 1.38 -15.30 10.16
CA ALA A 109 0.19 -14.51 9.95
C ALA A 109 -0.75 -15.37 9.13
N ASP A 110 -1.68 -16.03 9.81
CA ASP A 110 -2.86 -16.65 9.22
C ASP A 110 -3.64 -15.54 8.50
N THR A 111 -3.32 -15.30 7.23
CA THR A 111 -3.94 -14.27 6.38
C THR A 111 -5.25 -14.75 5.76
N ASN A 112 -5.84 -15.84 6.24
CA ASN A 112 -7.19 -16.21 5.87
C ASN A 112 -8.24 -15.44 6.70
N LYS A 113 -8.29 -14.12 6.51
CA LYS A 113 -9.51 -13.36 6.78
C LYS A 113 -9.91 -12.62 5.51
N PRO A 114 -10.78 -13.19 4.65
CA PRO A 114 -11.48 -12.38 3.67
C PRO A 114 -12.16 -11.24 4.44
N SER A 115 -11.83 -10.01 4.05
CA SER A 115 -12.47 -8.80 4.53
C SER A 115 -13.95 -8.88 4.16
N ALA A 116 -14.75 -9.47 5.05
CA ALA A 116 -16.20 -9.39 5.03
C ALA A 116 -16.59 -7.96 5.40
N ASN A 117 -16.39 -7.04 4.45
CA ASN A 117 -17.10 -5.76 4.42
C ASN A 117 -18.53 -6.06 3.90
N ALA A 118 -19.26 -6.87 4.66
CA ALA A 118 -20.71 -6.90 4.57
C ALA A 118 -21.19 -5.68 5.37
N LEU A 119 -21.44 -4.58 4.67
CA LEU A 119 -22.21 -3.48 5.22
C LEU A 119 -23.55 -4.03 5.75
N PRO A 120 -23.92 -3.83 7.03
CA PRO A 120 -25.31 -3.91 7.42
C PRO A 120 -25.97 -2.59 6.98
N ASN A 121 -26.58 -2.57 5.79
CA ASN A 121 -27.58 -1.55 5.49
C ASN A 121 -28.92 -2.05 6.02
N GLU A 122 -29.26 -1.60 7.23
CA GLU A 122 -30.62 -1.62 7.74
C GLU A 122 -31.56 -0.79 6.86
N GLY A 123 -32.70 -1.40 6.50
CA GLY A 123 -33.99 -0.72 6.35
C GLY A 123 -34.30 -0.02 5.02
N VAL A 124 -35.28 -0.55 4.29
CA VAL A 124 -36.50 0.18 3.87
C VAL A 124 -37.55 -0.80 3.31
N GLN A 125 -38.76 -0.66 3.84
CA GLN A 125 -40.02 -1.34 3.49
C GLN A 125 -40.52 -1.01 2.08
N GLY A 126 -41.32 -1.93 1.51
CA GLY A 126 -42.21 -1.73 0.36
C GLY A 126 -42.18 -2.96 -0.54
N GLY A 127 -43.13 -3.90 -0.49
CA GLY A 127 -44.53 -3.67 -0.84
C GLY A 127 -44.63 -3.57 -2.37
N LEU A 128 -45.05 -4.66 -3.02
CA LEU A 128 -46.00 -4.70 -4.16
C LEU A 128 -46.05 -6.11 -4.79
N ASP A 129 -47.24 -6.66 -4.70
CA ASP A 129 -47.89 -7.79 -5.37
C ASP A 129 -47.28 -8.31 -6.69
N PRO A 130 -47.19 -9.65 -6.89
CA PRO A 130 -47.21 -10.22 -8.22
C PRO A 130 -48.64 -10.64 -8.60
N TYR A 131 -49.38 -9.69 -9.19
CA TYR A 131 -50.46 -10.02 -10.12
C TYR A 131 -49.85 -10.74 -11.34
N ARG A 132 -49.67 -12.06 -11.26
CA ARG A 132 -49.41 -12.92 -12.42
C ARG A 132 -50.73 -13.58 -12.81
N ALA A 133 -51.52 -12.83 -13.56
CA ALA A 133 -52.61 -13.36 -14.35
C ALA A 133 -52.05 -14.06 -15.61
N GLN A 134 -52.72 -15.15 -16.02
CA GLN A 134 -52.75 -15.73 -17.38
C GLN A 134 -51.49 -16.49 -17.84
N VAL A 135 -51.52 -17.63 -18.54
CA VAL A 135 -52.53 -18.36 -19.35
C VAL A 135 -51.95 -19.77 -19.69
N GLN A 136 -52.85 -20.73 -19.99
CA GLN A 136 -52.69 -21.92 -20.89
C GLN A 136 -51.73 -23.04 -20.41
N GLU A 137 -52.05 -24.34 -20.41
CA GLU A 137 -53.06 -25.19 -21.08
C GLU A 137 -53.54 -26.32 -20.14
#